data_AF-A0AAD4WAL1-F1
#
_entry.id   AF-A0AAD4WAL1-F1
#
_cell.length_a   1.000
_cell.length_b   1.000
_cell.length_c   1.000
_cell.angle_alpha   90.00
_cell.angle_beta   90.00
_cell.angle_gamma   90.00
#
_symmetry.space_group_name_H-M   'P 1'
#
loop_
_entity.id
_entity.type
_entity.pdbx_description
1 polymer ?
#
loop_
_entity_poly.entity_id
_entity_poly.type
_entity_poly.pdbx_seq_one_letter_code
_entity_poly.pdbx_strand_id
1 'polypeptide(L)'
;MFKVYKAEVENQLDSKIKVVRSDRGAEFYGKFDERGRNPGPFAKFLQEEGIVAQYTNPGTPQQNGVAERRNRTLIEMIRSLMCCTKLPKFVWGEALKTANYLLNRIPTKTADKIPYETWCNRNPSLSHLKI
;
A
#
# COMPACT_ATOMS: atom_id res chain seq x y z
N MET A 1 9.69 -1.84 -7.73
CA MET A 1 9.01 -1.34 -6.51
C MET A 1 8.68 -2.47 -5.55
N PHE A 2 7.80 -3.43 -5.90
CA PHE A 2 7.43 -4.52 -4.98
C PHE A 2 8.59 -5.44 -4.54
N LYS A 3 9.53 -5.78 -5.44
CA LYS A 3 10.69 -6.62 -5.09
C LYS A 3 11.55 -6.04 -3.96
N VAL A 4 11.81 -4.73 -4.03
CA VAL A 4 12.57 -3.99 -3.00
C VAL A 4 11.79 -3.98 -1.69
N TYR A 5 10.50 -3.66 -1.76
CA TYR A 5 9.62 -3.68 -0.60
C TYR A 5 9.56 -5.07 0.06
N LYS A 6 9.36 -6.15 -0.71
CA LYS A 6 9.40 -7.53 -0.20
C LYS A 6 10.69 -7.80 0.56
N ALA A 7 11.84 -7.54 -0.05
CA ALA A 7 13.14 -7.81 0.57
C ALA A 7 13.31 -7.03 1.88
N GLU A 8 12.93 -5.75 1.89
CA GLU A 8 12.97 -4.91 3.09
C GLU A 8 12.06 -5.48 4.19
N VAL A 9 10.79 -5.73 3.88
CA VAL A 9 9.80 -6.22 4.85
C VAL A 9 10.19 -7.57 5.43
N GLU A 10 10.58 -8.52 4.59
CA GLU A 10 10.92 -9.86 5.05
C GLU A 10 12.16 -9.85 5.94
N ASN A 11 13.13 -8.96 5.68
CA ASN A 11 14.34 -8.83 6.49
C ASN A 11 14.10 -8.05 7.79
N GLN A 12 13.24 -7.02 7.78
CA GLN A 12 12.96 -6.21 8.98
C GLN A 12 12.05 -6.93 9.98
N LEU A 13 11.14 -7.77 9.49
CA LEU A 13 10.15 -8.47 10.32
C LEU A 13 10.47 -9.97 10.55
N ASP A 14 11.53 -10.49 9.95
CA ASP A 14 11.87 -11.91 9.93
C ASP A 14 10.67 -12.81 9.57
N SER A 15 9.89 -12.37 8.58
CA SER A 15 8.60 -12.99 8.22
C SER A 15 8.35 -12.92 6.72
N LYS A 16 7.85 -14.01 6.15
CA LYS A 16 7.63 -14.12 4.69
C LYS A 16 6.26 -13.61 4.26
N ILE A 17 6.22 -12.92 3.12
CA ILE A 17 4.96 -12.57 2.47
C ILE A 17 4.40 -13.82 1.81
N LYS A 18 3.29 -14.35 2.34
CA LYS A 18 2.70 -15.61 1.85
C LYS A 18 1.64 -15.41 0.76
N VAL A 19 0.90 -14.32 0.84
CA VAL A 19 -0.27 -14.07 0.00
C VAL A 19 -0.30 -12.59 -0.41
N VAL A 20 -0.54 -12.32 -1.68
CA VAL A 20 -0.83 -10.98 -2.20
C VAL A 20 -2.23 -11.01 -2.79
N ARG A 21 -3.09 -10.07 -2.36
CA ARG A 21 -4.43 -9.89 -2.91
C ARG A 21 -4.48 -8.62 -3.75
N SER A 22 -4.95 -8.74 -4.99
CA SER A 22 -5.18 -7.61 -5.90
C SER A 22 -6.52 -7.75 -6.61
N ASP A 23 -6.93 -6.71 -7.33
CA ASP A 23 -7.97 -6.86 -8.34
C ASP A 23 -7.44 -7.60 -9.58
N ARG A 24 -8.31 -7.77 -10.59
CA ARG A 24 -7.95 -8.37 -11.88
C ARG A 24 -7.37 -7.36 -12.87
N GLY A 25 -6.77 -6.27 -12.39
CA GLY A 25 -6.04 -5.32 -13.22
C GLY A 25 -4.98 -6.04 -14.05
N ALA A 26 -4.81 -5.65 -15.31
CA ALA A 26 -3.93 -6.35 -16.25
C ALA A 26 -2.46 -6.33 -15.80
N GLU A 27 -2.06 -5.32 -15.03
CA GLU A 27 -0.75 -5.16 -14.41
C GLU A 27 -0.47 -6.23 -13.33
N PHE A 28 -1.50 -6.72 -12.64
CA PHE A 28 -1.40 -7.72 -11.58
C PHE A 28 -1.74 -9.12 -12.07
N TYR A 29 -2.80 -9.24 -12.87
CA TYR A 29 -3.37 -10.50 -13.31
C TYR A 29 -2.83 -10.99 -14.65
N GLY A 30 -2.33 -10.09 -15.50
CA GLY A 30 -1.97 -10.37 -16.87
C GLY A 30 -3.12 -10.14 -17.86
N LYS A 31 -2.92 -10.59 -19.10
CA LYS A 31 -3.87 -10.39 -20.21
C LYS A 31 -4.51 -11.71 -20.60
N PHE A 32 -5.76 -11.63 -21.08
CA PHE A 32 -6.39 -12.73 -21.81
C PHE A 32 -6.07 -12.59 -23.29
N ASP A 33 -5.66 -13.68 -23.92
CA ASP A 33 -5.54 -13.78 -25.37
C ASP A 33 -6.25 -15.04 -25.88
N GLU A 34 -6.17 -15.29 -27.18
CA GLU A 34 -6.82 -16.43 -27.86
C GLU A 34 -6.39 -17.80 -27.31
N ARG A 35 -5.25 -17.87 -26.62
CA ARG A 35 -4.70 -19.10 -26.03
C ARG A 35 -5.05 -19.27 -24.55
N GLY A 36 -5.77 -18.32 -23.97
CA GLY A 36 -6.19 -18.33 -22.58
C GLY A 36 -5.57 -17.20 -21.76
N ARG A 37 -5.32 -17.46 -20.47
CA ARG A 37 -4.80 -16.44 -19.55
C ARG A 37 -3.28 -16.49 -19.51
N ASN A 38 -2.64 -15.39 -19.91
CA ASN A 38 -1.21 -15.23 -19.78
C ASN A 38 -0.87 -14.40 -18.54
N PRO A 39 -0.17 -14.97 -17.54
CA PRO A 39 0.21 -14.22 -16.35
C PRO A 39 1.16 -13.09 -16.73
N GLY A 40 0.87 -11.90 -16.21
CA GLY A 40 1.72 -10.73 -16.38
C GLY A 40 3.06 -10.88 -15.66
N PRO A 41 4.02 -9.96 -15.87
CA PRO A 41 5.32 -10.01 -15.21
C PRO A 41 5.23 -10.07 -13.68
N PHE A 42 4.22 -9.43 -13.09
CA PHE A 42 4.00 -9.45 -11.65
C PHE A 42 3.49 -10.81 -11.15
N ALA A 43 2.48 -11.39 -11.80
CA ALA A 43 1.97 -12.71 -11.46
C ALA A 43 3.06 -13.80 -11.57
N LYS A 44 3.91 -13.72 -12.61
CA LYS A 44 5.06 -14.62 -12.78
C LYS A 44 6.06 -14.47 -11.64
N PHE A 45 6.39 -13.24 -11.27
CA PHE A 45 7.27 -13.00 -10.12
C PHE A 45 6.71 -13.57 -8.82
N LEU A 46 5.42 -13.41 -8.54
CA LEU A 46 4.80 -14.00 -7.35
C LEU A 46 4.90 -15.53 -7.37
N GLN A 47 4.69 -16.16 -8.52
CA GLN A 47 4.84 -17.60 -8.69
C GLN A 47 6.28 -18.07 -8.45
N GLU A 48 7.26 -17.37 -9.00
CA GLU A 48 8.70 -17.66 -8.80
C GLU A 48 9.12 -17.57 -7.33
N GLU A 49 8.56 -16.61 -6.58
CA GLU A 49 8.83 -16.43 -5.16
C GLU A 49 7.96 -17.33 -4.25
N GLY A 50 7.07 -18.16 -4.81
CA GLY A 50 6.15 -19.01 -4.04
C GLY A 50 5.05 -18.25 -3.30
N ILE A 51 4.75 -17.01 -3.71
CA ILE A 51 3.69 -16.18 -3.13
C ILE A 51 2.35 -16.48 -3.80
N VAL A 52 1.33 -16.77 -3.00
CA VAL A 52 -0.02 -17.04 -3.51
C VAL A 52 -0.69 -15.73 -3.96
N ALA A 53 -1.00 -15.62 -5.25
CA ALA A 53 -1.76 -14.50 -5.78
C ALA A 53 -3.27 -14.75 -5.66
N GLN A 54 -3.98 -13.89 -4.93
CA GLN A 54 -5.43 -13.89 -4.78
C GLN A 54 -6.04 -12.72 -5.56
N TYR A 55 -7.06 -13.01 -6.37
CA TYR A 55 -7.69 -11.99 -7.20
C TYR A 55 -9.15 -11.81 -6.81
N THR A 56 -9.59 -10.56 -6.67
CA THR A 56 -11.00 -10.28 -6.38
C THR A 56 -11.89 -10.64 -7.57
N ASN A 57 -13.15 -10.95 -7.30
CA ASN A 57 -14.12 -11.19 -8.37
C ASN A 57 -14.54 -9.87 -9.02
N PRO A 58 -14.75 -9.83 -10.35
CA PRO A 58 -15.34 -8.69 -11.03
C PRO A 58 -16.66 -8.32 -10.36
N GLY A 59 -16.91 -7.02 -10.14
CA GLY A 59 -18.12 -6.56 -9.47
C GLY A 59 -18.14 -6.75 -7.94
N THR A 60 -17.02 -7.12 -7.31
CA THR A 60 -16.91 -7.18 -5.83
C THR A 60 -15.86 -6.21 -5.24
N PRO A 61 -16.03 -4.88 -5.38
CA PRO A 61 -15.08 -3.89 -4.85
C PRO A 61 -14.79 -4.04 -3.35
N GLN A 62 -15.75 -4.58 -2.59
CA GLN A 62 -15.62 -4.81 -1.15
C GLN A 62 -14.44 -5.74 -0.81
N GLN A 63 -14.09 -6.68 -1.68
CA GLN A 63 -12.96 -7.59 -1.48
C GLN A 63 -11.60 -6.88 -1.56
N ASN A 64 -11.51 -5.76 -2.28
CA ASN A 64 -10.34 -4.88 -2.35
C ASN A 64 -10.48 -3.63 -1.48
N GLY A 65 -11.58 -3.53 -0.73
CA GLY A 65 -11.97 -2.30 -0.06
C GLY A 65 -10.96 -1.81 0.98
N VAL A 66 -10.12 -2.68 1.55
CA VAL A 66 -9.06 -2.27 2.48
C VAL A 66 -8.00 -1.43 1.78
N ALA A 67 -7.48 -1.92 0.65
CA ALA A 67 -6.47 -1.21 -0.14
C ALA A 67 -7.06 0.07 -0.75
N GLU A 68 -8.27 -0.02 -1.31
CA GLU A 68 -8.96 1.12 -1.92
C GLU A 68 -9.26 2.23 -0.90
N ARG A 69 -9.74 1.90 0.29
CA ARG A 69 -9.95 2.89 1.36
C ARG A 69 -8.65 3.56 1.76
N ARG A 70 -7.56 2.80 1.90
CA ARG A 70 -6.26 3.38 2.23
C ARG A 70 -5.72 4.31 1.16
N ASN A 71 -5.81 3.91 -0.11
CA ASN A 71 -5.41 4.76 -1.23
C ASN A 71 -6.25 6.05 -1.30
N ARG A 72 -7.56 5.94 -1.06
CA ARG A 72 -8.46 7.11 -1.01
C ARG A 72 -8.06 8.09 0.09
N THR A 73 -7.89 7.62 1.32
CA THR A 73 -7.48 8.47 2.44
C THR A 73 -6.12 9.14 2.17
N LEU A 74 -5.18 8.42 1.58
CA LEU A 74 -3.86 8.97 1.24
C LEU A 74 -3.99 10.12 0.22
N ILE A 75 -4.75 9.92 -0.86
CA ILE A 75 -4.98 10.94 -1.88
C ILE A 75 -5.74 12.15 -1.32
N GLU A 76 -6.74 11.92 -0.46
CA GLU A 76 -7.47 13.00 0.22
C GLU A 76 -6.54 13.83 1.10
N MET A 77 -5.70 13.20 1.91
CA MET A 77 -4.71 13.90 2.73
C MET A 77 -3.69 14.69 1.90
N ILE A 78 -3.21 14.13 0.78
CA ILE A 78 -2.31 14.84 -0.13
C ILE A 78 -2.99 16.09 -0.67
N ARG A 79 -4.24 15.96 -1.13
CA ARG A 79 -5.02 17.11 -1.63
C ARG A 79 -5.20 18.17 -0.55
N SER A 80 -5.57 17.78 0.67
CA SER A 80 -5.70 18.71 1.79
C SER A 80 -4.38 19.42 2.11
N LEU A 81 -3.27 18.71 2.22
CA LEU A 81 -1.94 19.30 2.46
C LEU A 81 -1.54 20.29 1.35
N MET A 82 -1.78 19.92 0.10
CA MET A 82 -1.49 20.79 -1.04
C MET A 82 -2.42 22.02 -1.08
N CYS A 83 -3.69 21.90 -0.68
CA CYS A 83 -4.63 23.02 -0.60
C CYS A 83 -4.33 23.98 0.56
N CYS A 84 -3.84 23.46 1.68
CA CYS A 84 -3.52 24.25 2.88
C CYS A 84 -2.16 24.96 2.79
N THR A 85 -1.34 24.67 1.78
CA THR A 85 -0.01 25.25 1.61
C THR A 85 0.06 26.15 0.38
N LYS A 86 0.93 27.16 0.41
CA LYS A 86 1.24 28.01 -0.77
C LYS A 86 2.33 27.38 -1.66
N LEU A 87 2.54 26.07 -1.55
CA LEU A 87 3.65 25.40 -2.22
C LEU A 87 3.28 25.08 -3.68
N PRO A 88 4.26 25.07 -4.60
CA PRO A 88 4.01 24.71 -6.00
C PRO A 88 3.53 23.26 -6.17
N LYS A 89 2.67 22.99 -7.17
CA LYS A 89 2.14 21.63 -7.41
C LYS A 89 3.21 20.55 -7.58
N PHE A 90 4.42 20.88 -8.03
CA PHE A 90 5.49 19.89 -8.22
C PHE A 90 5.97 19.26 -6.89
N VAL A 91 5.71 19.88 -5.73
CA VAL A 91 6.09 19.32 -4.42
C VAL A 91 5.11 18.26 -3.88
N TRP A 92 4.13 17.83 -4.68
CA TRP A 92 3.12 16.84 -4.27
C TRP A 92 3.74 15.53 -3.74
N GLY A 93 4.94 15.16 -4.20
CA GLY A 93 5.68 14.01 -3.68
C GLY A 93 6.08 14.15 -2.20
N GLU A 94 6.38 15.37 -1.74
CA GLU A 94 6.66 15.64 -0.31
C GLU A 94 5.37 15.63 0.52
N ALA A 95 4.26 16.10 -0.05
CA ALA A 95 2.94 15.94 0.57
C ALA A 95 2.55 14.45 0.70
N LEU A 96 2.85 13.62 -0.31
CA LEU A 96 2.67 12.16 -0.27
C LEU A 96 3.49 11.52 0.85
N LYS A 97 4.79 11.85 0.95
CA LYS A 97 5.65 11.35 2.04
C LYS A 97 5.11 11.75 3.42
N THR A 98 4.71 13.01 3.57
CA THR A 98 4.16 13.55 4.83
C THR A 98 2.84 12.87 5.20
N ALA A 99 1.92 12.74 4.25
CA ALA A 99 0.64 12.06 4.46
C ALA A 99 0.84 10.60 4.87
N ASN A 100 1.73 9.86 4.18
CA ASN A 100 2.05 8.49 4.52
C ASN A 100 2.74 8.38 5.90
N TYR A 101 3.63 9.32 6.23
CA TYR A 101 4.30 9.40 7.53
C TYR A 101 3.29 9.53 8.67
N LEU A 102 2.34 10.46 8.52
CA LEU A 102 1.28 10.73 9.49
C LEU A 102 0.33 9.54 9.61
N LEU A 103 -0.16 9.01 8.49
CA LEU A 103 -1.11 7.88 8.49
C LEU A 103 -0.60 6.63 9.20
N ASN A 104 0.72 6.41 9.19
CA ASN A 104 1.32 5.29 9.89
C ASN A 104 1.57 5.57 11.38
N ARG A 105 1.45 6.81 11.85
CA ARG A 105 1.81 7.24 13.21
C ARG A 105 0.67 7.86 14.02
N ILE A 106 -0.50 8.04 13.42
CA ILE A 106 -1.69 8.54 14.10
C ILE A 106 -2.66 7.38 14.44
N PRO A 107 -3.37 7.46 15.58
CA PRO A 107 -4.46 6.54 15.92
C PRO A 107 -5.52 6.43 14.83
N THR A 108 -6.06 5.24 14.64
CA THR A 108 -7.23 5.01 13.77
C THR A 108 -8.36 4.42 14.57
N LYS A 109 -9.61 4.82 14.29
CA LYS A 109 -10.78 4.33 15.04
C LYS A 109 -10.96 2.80 15.03
N THR A 110 -10.39 2.13 14.04
CA THR A 110 -10.59 0.70 13.77
C THR A 110 -9.51 -0.20 14.37
N ALA A 111 -8.47 0.35 15.02
CA ALA A 111 -7.37 -0.44 15.55
C ALA A 111 -6.86 0.15 16.87
N ASP A 112 -6.57 -0.73 17.83
CA ASP A 112 -6.08 -0.35 19.16
C ASP A 112 -4.64 0.16 19.15
N LYS A 113 -3.85 -0.31 18.17
CA LYS A 113 -2.46 0.11 17.94
C LYS A 113 -2.33 0.83 16.62
N ILE A 114 -1.43 1.80 16.56
CA ILE A 114 -1.09 2.46 15.29
C ILE A 114 -0.24 1.54 14.40
N PRO A 115 -0.23 1.76 13.07
CA PRO A 115 0.56 0.94 12.15
C PRO A 115 2.05 0.90 12.52
N TYR A 116 2.65 2.02 12.92
CA TYR A 116 4.06 2.11 13.30
C TYR A 116 4.41 1.26 14.52
N GLU A 117 3.55 1.23 15.54
CA GLU A 117 3.74 0.40 16.72
C GLU A 117 3.63 -1.08 16.37
N THR A 118 2.64 -1.43 15.55
CA THR A 118 2.47 -2.79 15.04
C THR A 118 3.68 -3.24 14.20
N TRP A 119 4.28 -2.32 13.45
CA TRP A 119 5.42 -2.59 12.57
C TRP A 119 6.76 -2.67 13.32
N CYS A 120 7.05 -1.67 14.15
CA CYS A 120 8.35 -1.52 14.80
C CYS A 120 8.40 -2.06 16.24
N ASN A 121 7.27 -2.53 16.80
CA ASN A 121 7.12 -2.86 18.22
C ASN A 121 7.61 -1.76 19.17
N ARG A 122 7.49 -0.49 18.76
CA ARG A 122 7.89 0.68 19.55
C ARG A 122 6.97 1.86 19.30
N ASN A 123 6.80 2.70 20.32
CA ASN A 123 6.01 3.92 20.20
C ASN A 123 6.74 4.96 19.33
N PRO A 124 6.04 5.70 18.46
CA PRO A 124 6.66 6.78 17.70
C PRO A 124 6.88 7.99 18.60
N SER A 125 7.98 8.71 18.38
CA SER A 125 8.11 10.07 18.89
C SER A 125 7.45 11.05 17.91
N LEU A 126 6.52 11.86 18.41
CA LEU A 126 5.83 12.90 17.66
C LEU A 126 6.26 14.32 18.04
N SER A 127 7.28 14.47 18.89
CA SER A 127 7.74 15.79 19.40
C SER A 127 8.25 16.74 18.32
N HIS A 128 8.61 16.23 17.15
CA HIS A 128 9.08 17.00 16.00
C HIS A 128 7.92 17.57 15.16
N LEU A 129 6.68 17.09 15.36
CA LEU A 129 5.52 17.67 14.70
C LEU A 129 5.20 19.03 15.34
N LYS A 130 5.06 20.05 14.51
CA LYS A 130 4.69 21.40 14.93
C LYS A 130 3.21 21.63 14.66
N ILE A 131 2.49 22.16 15.64
CA ILE A 131 1.08 22.56 15.58
C ILE A 131 1.02 24.08 15.55
#